data_AF-A0A3E2B0U5-F1
#
_entry.id   AF-A0A3E2B0U5-F1
#
_cell.length_a   1.000
_cell.length_b   1.000
_cell.length_c   1.000
_cell.angle_alpha   90.00
_cell.angle_beta   90.00
_cell.angle_gamma   90.00
#
_symmetry.space_group_name_H-M   'P 1'
#
loop_
_entity.id
_entity.type
_entity.pdbx_description
1 polymer ?
#
loop_
_entity_poly.entity_id
_entity_poly.type
_entity_poly.pdbx_seq_one_letter_code
_entity_poly.pdbx_strand_id
1 'polypeptide(L)'
;PGALPAGVYGPEEIRRGIVDRLLGERMGKPGEVLNGFVWRFLFSREIIQGHNMAFAGAYLEDELFLLEYFCYARKLAMVDQPVYQYLQNPVSVTRRYLPDYMQTFQGFMKAKEDLAQRMGLGENMPLWRENSYWSGLLIAIGNEFAASNAASLAEKRRRIRGICQLPAMARAIQAIQPQGLGRNKQIVADLVRRRRFFLLSLLYGMKNRG
;
A
#
# COMPACT_ATOMS: atom_id res chain seq x y z
N PRO A 1 10.55 8.95 2.76
CA PRO A 1 11.44 8.34 3.78
C PRO A 1 12.30 7.27 3.11
N GLY A 2 13.57 7.19 3.48
CA GLY A 2 14.42 6.05 3.12
C GLY A 2 13.89 4.76 3.74
N ALA A 3 14.25 3.61 3.16
CA ALA A 3 13.92 2.32 3.76
C ALA A 3 14.62 2.15 5.11
N LEU A 4 15.91 2.43 5.14
CA LEU A 4 16.78 2.45 6.31
C LEU A 4 17.76 3.65 6.18
N PRO A 5 18.40 4.09 7.28
CA PRO A 5 19.52 5.04 7.25
C PRO A 5 20.69 4.54 6.38
N ALA A 6 21.70 5.39 6.14
CA ALA A 6 22.91 4.95 5.48
C ALA A 6 23.66 3.91 6.35
N GLY A 7 24.16 2.85 5.73
CA GLY A 7 24.80 1.75 6.45
C GLY A 7 24.72 0.42 5.71
N VAL A 8 25.26 -0.63 6.33
CA VAL A 8 25.20 -2.02 5.85
C VAL A 8 24.42 -2.84 6.84
N TYR A 9 23.39 -3.53 6.35
CA TYR A 9 22.41 -4.25 7.13
C TYR A 9 22.44 -5.74 6.80
N GLY A 10 22.28 -6.58 7.83
CA GLY A 10 22.12 -8.02 7.70
C GLY A 10 20.67 -8.44 7.61
N PRO A 11 20.40 -9.76 7.60
CA PRO A 11 19.05 -10.30 7.42
C PRO A 11 18.05 -9.83 8.49
N GLU A 12 18.47 -9.72 9.75
CA GLU A 12 17.58 -9.29 10.85
C GLU A 12 17.17 -7.82 10.72
N GLU A 13 18.11 -6.93 10.39
CA GLU A 13 17.81 -5.52 10.18
C GLU A 13 17.00 -5.30 8.89
N ILE A 14 17.25 -6.08 7.85
CA ILE A 14 16.43 -6.09 6.63
C ILE A 14 15.00 -6.54 6.94
N ARG A 15 14.85 -7.61 7.74
CA ARG A 15 13.55 -8.15 8.13
C ARG A 15 12.70 -7.09 8.82
N ARG A 16 13.23 -6.47 9.87
CA ARG A 16 12.51 -5.43 10.63
C ARG A 16 12.36 -4.13 9.84
N GLY A 17 13.43 -3.72 9.16
CA GLY A 17 13.53 -2.43 8.48
C GLY A 17 12.75 -2.34 7.16
N ILE A 18 12.45 -3.48 6.55
CA ILE A 18 11.81 -3.54 5.23
C ILE A 18 10.67 -4.55 5.19
N VAL A 19 10.93 -5.84 5.43
CA VAL A 19 9.95 -6.92 5.20
C VAL A 19 8.72 -6.72 6.08
N ASP A 20 8.90 -6.56 7.39
CA ASP A 20 7.77 -6.39 8.32
C ASP A 20 6.99 -5.10 8.02
N ARG A 21 7.70 -4.02 7.63
CA ARG A 21 7.10 -2.74 7.24
C ARG A 21 6.28 -2.81 5.95
N LEU A 22 6.76 -3.55 4.95
CA LEU A 22 6.02 -3.82 3.72
C LEU A 22 4.87 -4.80 3.99
N LEU A 23 5.03 -5.76 4.90
CA LEU A 23 3.99 -6.73 5.23
C LEU A 23 2.79 -6.07 5.89
N GLY A 24 3.01 -5.30 6.97
CA GLY A 24 1.92 -4.94 7.88
C GLY A 24 1.91 -3.50 8.37
N GLU A 25 2.94 -2.69 8.15
CA GLU A 25 3.00 -1.31 8.68
C GLU A 25 2.62 -0.28 7.61
N ARG A 26 1.39 -0.42 7.09
CA ARG A 26 0.85 0.38 5.98
C ARG A 26 0.07 1.61 6.46
N MET A 27 -0.21 1.70 7.76
CA MET A 27 -0.94 2.78 8.42
C MET A 27 -0.02 3.44 9.46
N GLY A 28 0.28 4.72 9.31
CA GLY A 28 1.19 5.45 10.20
C GLY A 28 1.35 6.91 9.80
N LYS A 29 2.26 7.64 10.48
CA LYS A 29 2.47 9.05 10.18
C LYS A 29 3.06 9.23 8.78
N PRO A 30 2.85 10.40 8.15
CA PRO A 30 3.55 10.76 6.93
C PRO A 30 5.07 10.59 7.13
N GLY A 31 5.70 9.77 6.29
CA GLY A 31 7.13 9.48 6.41
C GLY A 31 7.48 8.22 7.20
N GLU A 32 6.55 7.57 7.87
CA GLU A 32 6.83 6.29 8.57
C GLU A 32 6.51 5.08 7.68
N VAL A 33 5.49 5.19 6.82
CA VAL A 33 5.08 4.10 5.91
C VAL A 33 6.10 3.94 4.78
N LEU A 34 6.62 2.72 4.63
CA LEU A 34 7.54 2.37 3.56
C LEU A 34 6.77 2.09 2.27
N ASN A 35 6.84 2.98 1.27
CA ASN A 35 6.26 2.69 -0.06
C ASN A 35 6.99 1.53 -0.73
N GLY A 36 6.38 0.83 -1.69
CA GLY A 36 6.98 -0.33 -2.36
C GLY A 36 7.96 -0.02 -3.50
N PHE A 37 8.39 1.22 -3.71
CA PHE A 37 9.13 1.60 -4.93
C PHE A 37 10.40 0.78 -5.19
N VAL A 38 10.46 0.05 -6.31
CA VAL A 38 11.59 -0.83 -6.65
C VAL A 38 12.81 -0.08 -7.16
N TRP A 39 12.61 1.03 -7.88
CA TRP A 39 13.67 1.80 -8.54
C TRP A 39 14.71 2.45 -7.60
N ARG A 40 14.47 2.45 -6.28
CA ARG A 40 15.43 2.97 -5.29
C ARG A 40 16.45 1.92 -4.82
N PHE A 41 16.40 0.71 -5.35
CA PHE A 41 17.32 -0.37 -5.02
C PHE A 41 18.02 -0.89 -6.28
N LEU A 42 19.23 -1.41 -6.07
CA LEU A 42 19.90 -2.29 -7.01
C LEU A 42 19.78 -3.72 -6.51
N PHE A 43 19.54 -4.66 -7.42
CA PHE A 43 19.21 -6.03 -7.07
C PHE A 43 20.27 -6.99 -7.60
N SER A 44 20.59 -8.01 -6.80
CA SER A 44 21.40 -9.13 -7.25
C SER A 44 20.60 -9.97 -8.24
N ARG A 45 21.13 -10.09 -9.45
CA ARG A 45 20.57 -10.96 -10.48
C ARG A 45 20.52 -12.42 -10.02
N GLU A 46 21.50 -12.86 -9.24
CA GLU A 46 21.58 -14.22 -8.73
C GLU A 46 20.37 -14.57 -7.85
N ILE A 47 19.98 -13.65 -6.95
CA ILE A 47 18.79 -13.84 -6.09
C ILE A 47 17.52 -13.92 -6.95
N ILE A 48 17.38 -13.00 -7.90
CA ILE A 48 16.19 -12.95 -8.78
C ILE A 48 16.06 -14.25 -9.58
N GLN A 49 17.13 -14.70 -10.21
CA GLN A 49 17.12 -15.90 -11.04
C GLN A 49 17.01 -17.18 -10.19
N GLY A 50 17.73 -17.26 -9.06
CA GLY A 50 17.72 -18.41 -8.16
C GLY A 50 16.36 -18.69 -7.52
N HIS A 51 15.53 -17.67 -7.38
CA HIS A 51 14.17 -17.79 -6.83
C HIS A 51 13.05 -17.56 -7.86
N ASN A 52 13.39 -17.51 -9.16
CA ASN A 52 12.43 -17.30 -10.26
C ASN A 52 11.49 -16.11 -10.05
N MET A 53 12.04 -15.01 -9.54
CA MET A 53 11.24 -13.83 -9.21
C MET A 53 10.84 -13.04 -10.45
N ALA A 54 9.58 -12.64 -10.51
CA ALA A 54 9.03 -11.83 -11.59
C ALA A 54 7.98 -10.84 -11.05
N PHE A 55 7.80 -9.74 -11.76
CA PHE A 55 6.69 -8.82 -11.50
C PHE A 55 5.37 -9.46 -11.94
N ALA A 56 4.33 -9.31 -11.11
CA ALA A 56 3.00 -9.80 -11.40
C ALA A 56 1.98 -8.65 -11.32
N GLY A 57 1.45 -8.25 -12.48
CA GLY A 57 0.49 -7.15 -12.59
C GLY A 57 1.15 -5.78 -12.76
N ALA A 58 0.33 -4.73 -12.76
CA ALA A 58 0.73 -3.33 -13.04
C ALA A 58 0.38 -2.36 -11.91
N TYR A 59 -0.11 -2.89 -10.77
CA TYR A 59 -0.40 -2.08 -9.59
C TYR A 59 -0.11 -2.87 -8.32
N LEU A 60 0.72 -2.30 -7.42
CA LEU A 60 1.23 -2.91 -6.18
C LEU A 60 2.22 -4.08 -6.38
N GLU A 61 2.56 -4.41 -7.62
CA GLU A 61 3.56 -5.40 -8.03
C GLU A 61 4.94 -5.13 -7.41
N ASP A 62 5.30 -3.85 -7.34
CA ASP A 62 6.54 -3.38 -6.73
C ASP A 62 6.67 -3.79 -5.26
N GLU A 63 5.59 -3.65 -4.48
CA GLU A 63 5.58 -4.01 -3.06
C GLU A 63 5.76 -5.51 -2.86
N LEU A 64 5.10 -6.35 -3.68
CA LEU A 64 5.25 -7.79 -3.62
C LEU A 64 6.66 -8.22 -3.98
N PHE A 65 7.21 -7.67 -5.06
CA PHE A 65 8.57 -7.98 -5.50
C PHE A 65 9.58 -7.64 -4.41
N LEU A 66 9.49 -6.45 -3.80
CA LEU A 66 10.38 -6.06 -2.71
C LEU A 66 10.20 -6.95 -1.47
N LEU A 67 8.96 -7.24 -1.10
CA LEU A 67 8.67 -8.07 0.06
C LEU A 67 9.32 -9.45 -0.08
N GLU A 68 9.19 -10.07 -1.25
CA GLU A 68 9.83 -11.37 -1.55
C GLU A 68 11.35 -11.27 -1.65
N TYR A 69 11.87 -10.24 -2.34
CA TYR A 69 13.31 -10.12 -2.59
C TYR A 69 14.08 -10.00 -1.26
N PHE A 70 13.55 -9.20 -0.35
CA PHE A 70 14.17 -8.99 0.96
C PHE A 70 13.99 -10.15 1.94
N CYS A 71 13.16 -11.15 1.62
CA CYS A 71 13.19 -12.44 2.33
C CYS A 71 14.45 -13.26 2.00
N TYR A 72 15.07 -13.04 0.84
CA TYR A 72 16.27 -13.77 0.39
C TYR A 72 17.56 -12.96 0.49
N ALA A 73 17.46 -11.64 0.54
CA ALA A 73 18.62 -10.76 0.63
C ALA A 73 19.40 -10.96 1.94
N ARG A 74 20.72 -11.23 1.82
CA ARG A 74 21.60 -11.42 2.98
C ARG A 74 22.30 -10.15 3.45
N LYS A 75 22.44 -9.17 2.56
CA LYS A 75 23.05 -7.87 2.84
C LYS A 75 22.34 -6.77 2.07
N LEU A 76 22.22 -5.61 2.70
CA LEU A 76 21.72 -4.40 2.07
C LEU A 76 22.66 -3.25 2.44
N ALA A 77 23.22 -2.58 1.44
CA ALA A 77 23.94 -1.32 1.60
C ALA A 77 23.03 -0.16 1.23
N MET A 78 22.90 0.82 2.13
CA MET A 78 22.13 2.03 1.95
C MET A 78 23.07 3.24 1.92
N VAL A 79 22.84 4.14 0.97
CA VAL A 79 23.52 5.43 0.86
C VAL A 79 22.55 6.57 1.16
N ASP A 80 23.05 7.68 1.68
CA ASP A 80 22.29 8.91 1.92
C ASP A 80 22.26 9.84 0.70
N GLN A 81 22.99 9.48 -0.36
CA GLN A 81 23.07 10.24 -1.60
C GLN A 81 21.87 9.94 -2.52
N PRO A 82 21.20 10.96 -3.07
CA PRO A 82 20.14 10.77 -4.05
C PRO A 82 20.74 10.37 -5.40
N VAL A 83 20.93 9.07 -5.59
CA VAL A 83 21.54 8.50 -6.82
C VAL A 83 20.54 8.24 -7.95
N TYR A 84 19.25 8.51 -7.72
CA TYR A 84 18.19 8.30 -8.69
C TYR A 84 17.22 9.49 -8.74
N GLN A 85 17.05 10.08 -9.92
CA GLN A 85 16.11 11.18 -10.14
C GLN A 85 14.81 10.65 -10.75
N TYR A 86 13.76 10.59 -9.94
CA TYR A 86 12.44 10.16 -10.41
C TYR A 86 11.70 11.31 -11.12
N LEU A 87 11.37 11.12 -12.40
CA LEU A 87 10.56 12.07 -13.15
C LEU A 87 9.07 11.88 -12.83
N GLN A 88 8.45 12.88 -12.20
CA GLN A 88 7.01 12.87 -11.96
C GLN A 88 6.24 13.26 -13.23
N ASN A 89 5.72 12.27 -13.94
CA ASN A 89 4.84 12.52 -15.07
C ASN A 89 3.41 12.88 -14.58
N PRO A 90 2.88 14.07 -14.89
CA PRO A 90 1.55 14.48 -14.46
C PRO A 90 0.41 13.67 -15.09
N VAL A 91 0.68 12.93 -16.18
CA VAL A 91 -0.26 12.07 -16.91
C VAL A 91 -0.06 10.58 -16.58
N SER A 92 0.71 10.27 -15.52
CA SER A 92 0.96 8.89 -15.09
C SER A 92 -0.34 8.08 -14.92
N VAL A 93 -0.28 6.81 -15.31
CA VAL A 93 -1.39 5.83 -15.22
C VAL A 93 -1.99 5.78 -13.81
N THR A 94 -1.16 5.97 -12.78
CA THR A 94 -1.56 5.97 -11.36
C THR A 94 -2.44 7.14 -10.93
N ARG A 95 -2.64 8.15 -11.79
CA ARG A 95 -3.52 9.31 -11.51
C ARG A 95 -4.92 9.18 -12.14
N ARG A 96 -5.14 8.16 -12.97
CA ARG A 96 -6.44 7.87 -13.58
C ARG A 96 -7.22 6.89 -12.73
N TYR A 97 -8.54 6.93 -12.91
CA TYR A 97 -9.46 5.97 -12.33
C TYR A 97 -9.18 4.57 -12.91
N LEU A 98 -9.00 3.62 -12.01
CA LEU A 98 -8.80 2.20 -12.29
C LEU A 98 -10.08 1.44 -11.93
N PRO A 99 -10.94 1.08 -12.90
CA PRO A 99 -12.23 0.44 -12.62
C PRO A 99 -12.07 -0.96 -11.99
N ASP A 100 -10.97 -1.65 -12.30
CA ASP A 100 -10.59 -2.98 -11.85
C ASP A 100 -9.74 -2.99 -10.56
N TYR A 101 -9.49 -1.82 -9.96
CA TYR A 101 -8.63 -1.68 -8.77
C TYR A 101 -8.91 -2.72 -7.67
N MET A 102 -10.19 -2.96 -7.36
CA MET A 102 -10.55 -3.91 -6.29
C MET A 102 -10.19 -5.35 -6.63
N GLN A 103 -10.28 -5.74 -7.90
CA GLN A 103 -9.85 -7.07 -8.36
C GLN A 103 -8.32 -7.18 -8.28
N THR A 104 -7.59 -6.15 -8.73
CA THR A 104 -6.13 -6.10 -8.62
C THR A 104 -5.68 -6.16 -7.16
N PHE A 105 -6.33 -5.41 -6.27
CA PHE A 105 -6.02 -5.40 -4.84
C PHE A 105 -6.28 -6.75 -4.17
N GLN A 106 -7.35 -7.47 -4.56
CA GLN A 106 -7.62 -8.82 -4.07
C GLN A 106 -6.55 -9.82 -4.51
N GLY A 107 -6.13 -9.76 -5.79
CA GLY A 107 -5.01 -10.57 -6.29
C GLY A 107 -3.70 -10.28 -5.55
N PHE A 108 -3.41 -8.99 -5.31
CA PHE A 108 -2.28 -8.57 -4.50
C PHE A 108 -2.32 -9.13 -3.08
N MET A 109 -3.46 -9.01 -2.38
CA MET A 109 -3.60 -9.53 -1.00
C MET A 109 -3.45 -11.04 -0.95
N LYS A 110 -4.00 -11.78 -1.92
CA LYS A 110 -3.82 -13.23 -2.03
C LYS A 110 -2.33 -13.59 -2.17
N ALA A 111 -1.64 -12.98 -3.14
CA ALA A 111 -0.20 -13.23 -3.35
C ALA A 111 0.63 -12.86 -2.11
N LYS A 112 0.28 -11.77 -1.43
CA LYS A 112 0.94 -11.33 -0.19
C LYS A 112 0.73 -12.33 0.95
N GLU A 113 -0.47 -12.87 1.11
CA GLU A 113 -0.80 -13.90 2.11
C GLU A 113 -0.10 -15.22 1.81
N ASP A 114 -0.08 -15.66 0.54
CA ASP A 114 0.62 -16.86 0.09
C ASP A 114 2.14 -16.73 0.35
N LEU A 115 2.72 -15.56 0.04
CA LEU A 115 4.13 -15.26 0.33
C LEU A 115 4.40 -15.26 1.85
N ALA A 116 3.53 -14.62 2.63
CA ALA A 116 3.66 -14.58 4.08
C ALA A 116 3.65 -15.99 4.69
N GLN A 117 2.77 -16.87 4.21
CA GLN A 117 2.73 -18.26 4.64
C GLN A 117 4.02 -19.00 4.24
N ARG A 118 4.44 -18.90 2.98
CA ARG A 118 5.64 -19.58 2.47
C ARG A 118 6.92 -19.19 3.20
N MET A 119 7.03 -17.94 3.63
CA MET A 119 8.24 -17.38 4.26
C MET A 119 8.14 -17.26 5.79
N GLY A 120 7.06 -17.73 6.42
CA GLY A 120 6.86 -17.57 7.87
C GLY A 120 6.82 -16.10 8.30
N LEU A 121 6.08 -15.26 7.58
CA LEU A 121 5.95 -13.83 7.88
C LEU A 121 4.75 -13.56 8.78
N GLY A 122 4.88 -12.52 9.61
CA GLY A 122 3.76 -11.95 10.36
C GLY A 122 3.38 -12.66 11.66
N GLU A 123 4.17 -13.65 12.13
CA GLU A 123 3.94 -14.31 13.43
C GLU A 123 3.83 -13.29 14.59
N ASN A 124 4.68 -12.26 14.57
CA ASN A 124 4.68 -11.19 15.57
C ASN A 124 3.85 -9.96 15.16
N MET A 125 2.99 -10.09 14.14
CA MET A 125 2.20 -8.98 13.58
C MET A 125 0.73 -9.38 13.42
N PRO A 126 -0.03 -9.57 14.52
CA PRO A 126 -1.35 -10.21 14.50
C PRO A 126 -2.41 -9.52 13.62
N LEU A 127 -2.21 -8.24 13.26
CA LEU A 127 -3.13 -7.44 12.43
C LEU A 127 -2.52 -6.95 11.11
N TRP A 128 -1.45 -7.60 10.62
CA TRP A 128 -0.77 -7.15 9.39
C TRP A 128 -1.69 -7.16 8.17
N ARG A 129 -2.61 -8.14 8.08
CA ARG A 129 -3.60 -8.25 7.00
C ARG A 129 -4.56 -7.08 7.05
N GLU A 130 -5.18 -6.86 8.21
CA GLU A 130 -6.13 -5.77 8.45
C GLU A 130 -5.49 -4.40 8.18
N ASN A 131 -4.21 -4.22 8.49
CA ASN A 131 -3.48 -3.00 8.19
C ASN A 131 -3.29 -2.80 6.67
N SER A 132 -2.93 -3.87 5.94
CA SER A 132 -2.86 -3.84 4.47
C SER A 132 -4.24 -3.58 3.83
N TYR A 133 -5.31 -4.20 4.33
CA TYR A 133 -6.69 -3.95 3.89
C TYR A 133 -7.10 -2.49 4.12
N TRP A 134 -6.74 -1.89 5.26
CA TRP A 134 -6.97 -0.46 5.52
C TRP A 134 -6.27 0.45 4.51
N SER A 135 -5.00 0.16 4.20
CA SER A 135 -4.25 0.92 3.20
C SER A 135 -4.89 0.79 1.81
N GLY A 136 -5.25 -0.43 1.41
CA GLY A 136 -5.99 -0.69 0.18
C GLY A 136 -7.34 0.04 0.12
N LEU A 137 -8.07 0.10 1.23
CA LEU A 137 -9.33 0.84 1.31
C LEU A 137 -9.14 2.35 1.08
N LEU A 138 -8.10 2.95 1.65
CA LEU A 138 -7.79 4.36 1.42
C LEU A 138 -7.43 4.65 -0.04
N ILE A 139 -6.70 3.73 -0.69
CA ILE A 139 -6.40 3.81 -2.13
C ILE A 139 -7.70 3.64 -2.94
N ALA A 140 -8.56 2.68 -2.60
CA ALA A 140 -9.85 2.46 -3.26
C ALA A 140 -10.72 3.72 -3.24
N ILE A 141 -10.77 4.40 -2.09
CA ILE A 141 -11.49 5.67 -1.93
C ILE A 141 -10.89 6.75 -2.81
N GLY A 142 -9.57 6.92 -2.79
CA GLY A 142 -8.88 7.88 -3.66
C GLY A 142 -9.12 7.62 -5.15
N ASN A 143 -9.08 6.34 -5.55
CA ASN A 143 -9.34 5.89 -6.91
C ASN A 143 -10.79 6.20 -7.33
N GLU A 144 -11.79 5.81 -6.53
CA GLU A 144 -13.20 6.02 -6.88
C GLU A 144 -13.54 7.52 -7.00
N PHE A 145 -12.90 8.37 -6.19
CA PHE A 145 -13.05 9.82 -6.27
C PHE A 145 -12.06 10.52 -7.22
N ALA A 146 -11.29 9.79 -8.04
CA ALA A 146 -10.45 10.39 -9.06
C ALA A 146 -11.29 11.28 -10.01
N ALA A 147 -10.71 12.40 -10.46
CA ALA A 147 -11.39 13.35 -11.34
C ALA A 147 -11.77 12.70 -12.70
N SER A 148 -10.97 11.74 -13.16
CA SER A 148 -11.26 10.98 -14.39
C SER A 148 -12.37 9.94 -14.26
N ASN A 149 -12.87 9.66 -13.05
CA ASN A 149 -14.03 8.78 -12.89
C ASN A 149 -15.30 9.57 -13.20
N ALA A 150 -15.94 9.28 -14.33
CA ALA A 150 -17.15 9.97 -14.80
C ALA A 150 -18.42 9.65 -13.99
N ALA A 151 -18.37 8.65 -13.09
CA ALA A 151 -19.52 8.29 -12.27
C ALA A 151 -20.00 9.45 -11.38
N SER A 152 -21.31 9.50 -11.12
CA SER A 152 -21.90 10.48 -10.22
C SER A 152 -21.41 10.31 -8.78
N LEU A 153 -21.46 11.37 -7.98
CA LEU A 153 -21.12 11.28 -6.55
C LEU A 153 -21.98 10.26 -5.79
N ALA A 154 -23.23 10.07 -6.21
CA ALA A 154 -24.13 9.08 -5.63
C ALA A 154 -23.66 7.64 -5.90
N GLU A 155 -23.23 7.36 -7.14
CA GLU A 155 -22.68 6.05 -7.52
C GLU A 155 -21.35 5.77 -6.84
N LYS A 156 -20.43 6.74 -6.84
CA LYS A 156 -19.15 6.65 -6.12
C LYS A 156 -19.39 6.31 -4.65
N ARG A 157 -20.31 7.03 -3.98
CA ARG A 157 -20.70 6.77 -2.59
C ARG A 157 -21.27 5.36 -2.38
N ARG A 158 -22.13 4.89 -3.29
CA ARG A 158 -22.70 3.53 -3.26
C ARG A 158 -21.60 2.47 -3.35
N ARG A 159 -20.65 2.64 -4.28
CA ARG A 159 -19.51 1.72 -4.47
C ARG A 159 -18.60 1.69 -3.25
N ILE A 160 -18.22 2.86 -2.70
CA ILE A 160 -17.40 2.91 -1.47
C ILE A 160 -18.10 2.22 -0.30
N ARG A 161 -19.41 2.41 -0.14
CA ARG A 161 -20.18 1.69 0.89
C ARG A 161 -20.08 0.17 0.67
N GLY A 162 -20.24 -0.30 -0.56
CA GLY A 162 -20.11 -1.72 -0.90
C GLY A 162 -18.71 -2.26 -0.61
N ILE A 163 -17.66 -1.53 -0.97
CA ILE A 163 -16.27 -1.92 -0.66
C ILE A 163 -16.05 -2.04 0.85
N CYS A 164 -16.56 -1.11 1.65
CA CYS A 164 -16.45 -1.15 3.11
C CYS A 164 -17.22 -2.33 3.74
N GLN A 165 -18.16 -2.92 3.02
CA GLN A 165 -18.95 -4.08 3.47
C GLN A 165 -18.33 -5.42 3.08
N LEU A 166 -17.29 -5.43 2.24
CA LEU A 166 -16.56 -6.66 1.93
C LEU A 166 -15.99 -7.27 3.23
N PRO A 167 -16.06 -8.59 3.44
CA PRO A 167 -15.73 -9.21 4.73
C PRO A 167 -14.37 -8.81 5.29
N ALA A 168 -13.31 -8.85 4.47
CA ALA A 168 -11.96 -8.47 4.89
C ALA A 168 -11.83 -6.97 5.22
N MET A 169 -12.51 -6.11 4.46
CA MET A 169 -12.53 -4.66 4.71
C MET A 169 -13.30 -4.32 5.99
N ALA A 170 -14.48 -4.94 6.17
CA ALA A 170 -15.29 -4.76 7.37
C ALA A 170 -14.53 -5.20 8.63
N ARG A 171 -13.84 -6.35 8.55
CA ARG A 171 -12.96 -6.85 9.61
C ARG A 171 -11.83 -5.86 9.90
N ALA A 172 -11.14 -5.35 8.89
CA ALA A 172 -10.11 -4.34 9.07
C ALA A 172 -10.65 -3.08 9.77
N ILE A 173 -11.81 -2.58 9.33
CA ILE A 173 -12.46 -1.40 9.91
C ILE A 173 -12.81 -1.60 11.39
N GLN A 174 -13.22 -2.81 11.76
CA GLN A 174 -13.55 -3.17 13.13
C GLN A 174 -12.29 -3.35 14.00
N ALA A 175 -11.27 -4.04 13.47
CA ALA A 175 -10.09 -4.43 14.22
C ALA A 175 -9.11 -3.27 14.48
N ILE A 176 -9.02 -2.32 13.55
CA ILE A 176 -8.03 -1.23 13.62
C ILE A 176 -8.73 0.13 13.66
N GLN A 177 -8.28 0.96 14.60
CA GLN A 177 -8.52 2.39 14.64
C GLN A 177 -7.26 3.12 14.15
N PRO A 178 -7.21 3.55 12.87
CA PRO A 178 -6.05 4.28 12.39
C PRO A 178 -5.89 5.61 13.13
N GLN A 179 -4.67 5.89 13.59
CA GLN A 179 -4.30 7.12 14.29
C GLN A 179 -2.97 7.65 13.75
N GLY A 180 -2.76 8.96 13.89
CA GLY A 180 -1.53 9.61 13.46
C GLY A 180 -1.37 9.70 11.95
N LEU A 181 -2.39 9.38 11.14
CA LEU A 181 -2.32 9.57 9.71
C LEU A 181 -2.17 11.06 9.36
N GLY A 182 -1.64 11.36 8.18
CA GLY A 182 -1.67 12.74 7.67
C GLY A 182 -3.11 13.28 7.67
N ARG A 183 -3.29 14.57 8.00
CA ARG A 183 -4.59 15.21 8.29
C ARG A 183 -5.74 14.77 7.37
N ASN A 184 -5.54 14.82 6.05
CA ASN A 184 -6.56 14.43 5.07
C ASN A 184 -6.92 12.94 5.13
N LYS A 185 -5.92 12.05 5.29
CA LYS A 185 -6.15 10.62 5.43
C LYS A 185 -6.84 10.28 6.75
N GLN A 186 -6.51 10.98 7.84
CA GLN A 186 -7.16 10.79 9.14
C GLN A 186 -8.65 11.10 9.06
N ILE A 187 -9.02 12.24 8.46
CA ILE A 187 -10.43 12.61 8.27
C ILE A 187 -11.18 11.54 7.47
N VAL A 188 -10.57 11.04 6.38
CA VAL A 188 -11.18 9.97 5.57
C VAL A 188 -11.39 8.69 6.40
N ALA A 189 -10.38 8.25 7.14
CA ALA A 189 -10.47 7.07 8.00
C ALA A 189 -11.58 7.22 9.06
N ASP A 190 -11.66 8.37 9.73
CA ASP A 190 -12.67 8.64 10.75
C ASP A 190 -14.10 8.62 10.17
N LEU A 191 -14.29 9.20 8.98
CA LEU A 191 -15.59 9.19 8.29
C LEU A 191 -16.01 7.78 7.89
N VAL A 192 -15.08 6.95 7.40
CA VAL A 192 -15.34 5.54 7.06
C VAL A 192 -15.76 4.77 8.29
N ARG A 193 -15.01 4.87 9.41
CA ARG A 193 -15.32 4.16 10.66
C ARG A 193 -16.69 4.55 11.21
N ARG A 194 -17.05 5.83 11.13
CA ARG A 194 -18.36 6.34 11.56
C ARG A 194 -19.47 6.13 10.52
N ARG A 195 -19.19 5.43 9.41
CA ARG A 195 -20.11 5.18 8.28
C ARG A 195 -20.72 6.46 7.68
N ARG A 196 -20.01 7.58 7.76
CA ARG A 196 -20.42 8.92 7.27
C ARG A 196 -20.09 9.13 5.79
N PHE A 197 -20.53 8.21 4.94
CA PHE A 197 -20.20 8.20 3.50
C PHE A 197 -20.73 9.41 2.72
N PHE A 198 -21.79 10.05 3.20
CA PHE A 198 -22.31 11.29 2.62
C PHE A 198 -21.29 12.43 2.77
N LEU A 199 -20.80 12.67 3.98
CA LEU A 199 -19.78 13.69 4.26
C LEU A 199 -18.47 13.40 3.51
N LEU A 200 -18.09 12.12 3.42
CA LEU A 200 -16.94 11.70 2.62
C LEU A 200 -17.10 12.13 1.16
N SER A 201 -18.27 11.90 0.55
CA SER A 201 -18.52 12.30 -0.84
C SER A 201 -18.53 13.81 -1.05
N LEU A 202 -18.99 14.60 -0.07
CA LEU A 202 -18.93 16.07 -0.14
C LEU A 202 -17.49 16.58 -0.07
N LEU A 203 -16.67 16.02 0.82
CA LEU A 203 -15.26 16.38 0.95
C LEU A 203 -14.51 16.24 -0.37
N TYR A 204 -14.68 15.10 -1.06
CA TYR A 204 -14.07 14.88 -2.36
C TYR A 204 -14.72 15.70 -3.48
N GLY A 205 -16.03 15.94 -3.42
CA GLY A 205 -16.73 16.82 -4.36
C GLY A 205 -16.20 18.27 -4.33
N MET A 206 -15.87 18.79 -3.14
CA MET A 206 -15.23 20.11 -3.02
C MET A 206 -13.78 20.09 -3.50
N LYS A 207 -13.01 19.07 -3.10
CA LYS A 207 -11.60 18.92 -3.48
C LYS A 207 -11.39 18.88 -4.99
N ASN A 208 -12.28 18.24 -5.74
CA ASN A 208 -12.14 18.08 -7.19
C ASN A 208 -12.71 19.26 -8.00
N ARG A 209 -13.33 20.25 -7.34
CA ARG A 209 -13.86 21.47 -7.98
C ARG A 209 -12.88 22.64 -7.92
N GLY A 210 -11.88 22.59 -7.04
CA GLY A 210 -10.74 23.51 -7.00
C GLY A 210 -9.51 22.87 -7.62
#